data_AF-A0A3D4RPK5-F1
#
_entry.id   AF-A0A3D4RPK5-F1
#
_cell.length_a   1.000
_cell.length_b   1.000
_cell.length_c   1.000
_cell.angle_alpha   90.00
_cell.angle_beta   90.00
_cell.angle_gamma   90.00
#
_symmetry.space_group_name_H-M   'P 1'
#
loop_
_entity.id
_entity.type
_entity.pdbx_description
1 polymer ?
#
loop_
_entity_poly.entity_id
_entity_poly.type
_entity_poly.pdbx_seq_one_letter_code
_entity_poly.pdbx_strand_id
1 'polypeptide(L)' 'MNPRVKAVTATRDYRLHLVFTNGESGIYDCSDLLDFGVFKELKNFHYFAQAKVVDGTVVWPHEQDICPDTLYLESAKENA' A
#
# COMPACT_ATOMS: atom_id res chain seq x y z
N MET A 1 -9.26 3.50 -16.55
CA MET A 1 -9.32 3.52 -15.07
C MET A 1 -8.36 2.45 -14.60
N ASN A 2 -7.39 2.79 -13.76
CA ASN A 2 -6.45 1.79 -13.23
C ASN A 2 -7.20 0.78 -12.35
N PRO A 3 -6.76 -0.48 -12.30
CA PRO A 3 -7.38 -1.47 -11.43
C PRO A 3 -7.21 -1.07 -9.97
N ARG A 4 -8.21 -1.39 -9.15
CA ARG A 4 -8.23 -1.04 -7.74
C ARG A 4 -7.51 -2.10 -6.91
N VAL A 5 -7.09 -1.75 -5.71
CA VAL A 5 -6.52 -2.71 -4.77
C VAL A 5 -7.65 -3.60 -4.26
N LYS A 6 -7.46 -4.91 -4.37
CA LYS A 6 -8.37 -5.95 -3.88
C LYS A 6 -7.92 -6.49 -2.52
N ALA A 7 -6.62 -6.68 -2.35
CA ALA A 7 -6.03 -7.13 -1.09
C ALA A 7 -4.67 -6.46 -0.88
N VAL A 8 -4.29 -6.30 0.38
CA VAL A 8 -2.98 -5.78 0.80
C VAL A 8 -2.37 -6.67 1.87
N THR A 9 -1.07 -6.87 1.80
CA THR A 9 -0.27 -7.52 2.85
C THR A 9 0.96 -6.67 3.13
N ALA A 10 1.10 -6.23 4.38
CA ALA A 10 2.26 -5.47 4.84
C ALA A 10 3.43 -6.41 5.19
N THR A 11 4.63 -6.06 4.73
CA THR A 11 5.87 -6.80 5.02
C THR A 11 6.78 -6.00 5.96
N ARG A 12 7.73 -6.68 6.61
CA ARG A 12 8.63 -6.07 7.61
C ARG A 12 9.60 -5.03 7.02
N ASP A 13 9.74 -5.00 5.70
CA ASP A 13 10.60 -4.06 4.99
C ASP A 13 9.84 -2.77 4.59
N TYR A 14 8.70 -2.48 5.22
CA TYR A 14 7.80 -1.37 4.87
C TYR A 14 7.30 -1.41 3.42
N ARG A 15 7.17 -2.62 2.87
CA ARG A 15 6.61 -2.84 1.54
C ARG A 15 5.20 -3.42 1.65
N LEU A 16 4.33 -2.98 0.76
CA LEU A 16 2.97 -3.48 0.59
C LEU A 16 2.91 -4.41 -0.60
N HIS A 17 2.58 -5.68 -0.38
CA HIS A 17 2.12 -6.56 -1.45
C HIS A 17 0.66 -6.28 -1.73
N LEU A 18 0.38 -5.88 -2.97
CA LEU A 18 -0.93 -5.50 -3.46
C LEU A 18 -1.42 -6.55 -4.45
N VAL A 19 -2.67 -6.97 -4.30
CA VAL A 19 -3.38 -7.72 -5.33
C VAL A 19 -4.42 -6.80 -5.92
N PHE A 20 -4.42 -6.63 -7.23
CA PHE A 20 -5.34 -5.75 -7.95
C PHE A 20 -6.59 -6.50 -8.43
N THR A 21 -7.66 -5.77 -8.71
CA THR A 21 -8.95 -6.34 -9.15
C THR A 21 -8.88 -7.07 -10.50
N ASN A 22 -7.87 -6.79 -11.32
CA ASN A 22 -7.63 -7.46 -12.61
C ASN A 22 -6.80 -8.74 -12.48
N GLY A 23 -6.40 -9.14 -11.27
CA GLY A 23 -5.58 -10.32 -11.01
C GLY A 23 -4.08 -10.07 -11.01
N GLU A 24 -3.63 -8.87 -11.36
CA GLU A 24 -2.22 -8.50 -11.22
C GLU A 24 -1.83 -8.36 -9.76
N SER A 25 -0.55 -8.57 -9.47
CA SER A 25 0.05 -8.31 -8.17
C SER A 25 1.21 -7.34 -8.31
N GLY A 26 1.48 -6.56 -7.27
CA GLY A 26 2.59 -5.63 -7.27
C GLY A 26 3.06 -5.30 -5.86
N ILE A 27 4.30 -4.86 -5.76
CA ILE A 27 4.94 -4.46 -4.51
C ILE A 27 5.12 -2.95 -4.53
N TYR A 28 4.57 -2.27 -3.53
CA TYR A 28 4.78 -0.84 -3.33
C TYR A 28 5.69 -0.60 -2.14
N ASP A 29 6.77 0.16 -2.34
CA ASP A 29 7.72 0.51 -1.28
C ASP A 29 7.26 1.79 -0.57
N CYS A 30 6.96 1.70 0.73
CA CYS A 30 6.58 2.86 1.53
C CYS A 30 7.77 3.54 2.21
N SER A 31 9.02 3.08 1.99
CA SER A 31 10.21 3.62 2.65
C SER A 31 10.35 5.13 2.47
N ASP A 32 10.09 5.63 1.26
CA ASP A 32 10.15 7.07 0.95
C ASP A 32 9.06 7.89 1.65
N LEU A 33 7.94 7.25 2.00
CA LEU A 33 6.83 7.88 2.73
C LEU A 33 7.13 7.98 4.23
N LEU A 34 8.00 7.13 4.79
CA LEU A 34 8.23 7.05 6.23
C LEU A 34 8.71 8.37 6.84
N ASP A 35 9.36 9.25 6.07
CA ASP A 35 9.81 10.56 6.53
C ASP A 35 8.85 11.71 6.18
N PHE A 36 7.75 11.40 5.46
CA PHE A 36 6.83 12.38 4.92
C PHE A 36 5.62 12.62 5.82
N GLY A 37 5.59 13.79 6.47
CA GLY A 37 4.39 14.30 7.15
C GLY A 37 3.68 13.29 8.06
N VAL A 38 2.42 12.98 7.73
CA VAL A 38 1.53 12.06 8.47
C VAL A 38 1.94 10.58 8.37
N PHE A 39 2.78 10.22 7.40
CA PHE A 39 3.24 8.83 7.22
C PHE A 39 4.39 8.45 8.16
N LYS A 40 4.89 9.39 8.99
CA LYS A 40 5.89 9.08 10.03
C LYS A 40 5.43 8.01 11.01
N GLU A 41 4.11 7.87 11.21
CA GLU A 41 3.53 6.82 12.05
C GLU A 41 3.74 5.42 11.47
N LEU A 42 3.90 5.30 10.15
CA LEU A 42 4.20 4.05 9.47
C LEU A 42 5.56 3.48 9.87
N LYS A 43 6.47 4.29 10.45
CA LYS A 43 7.72 3.79 11.03
C LYS A 43 7.50 2.78 12.16
N ASN A 44 6.33 2.81 12.80
CA ASN A 44 5.96 1.75 13.71
C ASN A 44 5.39 0.58 12.91
N PHE A 45 6.15 -0.51 12.80
CA PHE A 45 5.71 -1.69 12.07
C PHE A 45 4.36 -2.25 12.54
N HIS A 46 4.03 -2.20 13.84
CA HIS A 46 2.71 -2.64 14.33
C HIS A 46 1.57 -1.75 13.82
N TYR A 47 1.86 -0.47 13.58
CA TYR A 47 0.92 0.44 12.96
C TYR A 47 0.84 0.19 11.45
N PHE A 48 1.99 0.06 10.78
CA PHE A 48 2.07 -0.25 9.36
C PHE A 48 1.32 -1.53 8.98
N ALA A 49 1.45 -2.57 9.81
CA ALA A 49 0.78 -3.86 9.63
C ALA A 49 -0.75 -3.81 9.75
N GLN A 50 -1.32 -2.69 10.20
CA GLN A 50 -2.78 -2.46 10.21
C GLN A 50 -3.31 -1.92 8.88
N ALA A 51 -2.46 -1.86 7.84
CA ALA A 51 -2.87 -1.55 6.47
C ALA A 51 -4.03 -2.46 6.04
N LYS A 52 -5.12 -1.85 5.57
CA LYS A 52 -6.31 -2.55 5.09
C LYS A 52 -6.82 -1.93 3.80
N VAL A 53 -7.57 -2.70 3.02
CA VAL A 53 -8.21 -2.20 1.81
C VAL A 53 -9.60 -1.65 2.16
N VAL A 54 -9.88 -0.40 1.78
CA VAL A 54 -11.21 0.23 1.87
C VAL A 54 -11.47 0.94 0.54
N ASP A 55 -12.64 0.74 -0.06
CA ASP A 55 -13.05 1.36 -1.33
C ASP A 55 -12.02 1.27 -2.47
N GLY A 56 -11.25 0.19 -2.50
CA GLY A 56 -10.26 -0.07 -3.54
C GLY A 56 -8.92 0.63 -3.35
N THR A 57 -8.67 1.18 -2.16
CA THR A 57 -7.41 1.82 -1.76
C THR A 57 -6.87 1.25 -0.44
N VAL A 58 -5.60 1.51 -0.12
CA VAL A 58 -4.98 1.10 1.15
C VAL A 58 -5.11 2.24 2.15
N VAL A 59 -5.61 1.92 3.35
CA VAL A 59 -5.82 2.86 4.45
C VAL A 59 -5.26 2.33 5.77
N TRP A 60 -4.95 3.25 6.67
CA TRP A 60 -4.53 3.00 8.05
C TRP A 60 -5.55 3.55 9.08
N PRO A 61 -5.46 3.15 10.36
CA PRO A 61 -6.42 3.55 11.39
C PRO A 61 -6.59 5.06 11.60
N HIS A 62 -5.55 5.87 11.42
CA HIS A 62 -5.60 7.32 11.60
C HIS A 62 -5.83 8.08 10.29
N GLU A 63 -6.70 7.56 9.44
CA GLU A 63 -7.16 8.22 8.20
C GLU A 63 -6.06 8.49 7.16
N GLN A 64 -4.87 7.88 7.30
CA GLN A 64 -3.92 7.88 6.19
C GLN A 64 -4.37 6.91 5.12
N ASP A 65 -4.32 7.35 3.88
CA ASP A 65 -4.53 6.53 2.70
C ASP A 65 -3.46 6.83 1.64
N ILE A 66 -3.22 5.87 0.75
CA ILE A 66 -2.38 6.10 -0.43
C ILE A 66 -3.27 5.96 -1.64
N CYS A 67 -3.27 6.97 -2.53
CA CYS A 67 -4.08 6.96 -3.73
C CYS A 67 -3.93 5.62 -4.51
N PRO A 68 -5.05 4.96 -4.88
CA PRO A 68 -5.01 3.67 -5.56
C PRO A 68 -4.29 3.73 -6.92
N ASP A 69 -4.34 4.88 -7.59
CA ASP A 69 -3.61 5.12 -8.83
C ASP A 69 -2.10 5.16 -8.60
N THR A 70 -1.64 5.79 -7.50
CA THR A 70 -0.23 5.76 -7.08
C THR A 70 0.20 4.34 -6.75
N LEU A 71 -0.60 3.61 -5.96
CA LEU A 71 -0.33 2.21 -5.63
C LEU A 71 -0.19 1.35 -6.89
N TYR A 72 -1.00 1.60 -7.92
CA TYR A 72 -0.91 0.84 -9.17
C TYR A 72 0.29 1.25 -10.04
N LEU A 73 0.53 2.54 -10.22
CA LEU A 73 1.55 3.06 -11.15
C LEU A 73 2.97 2.90 -10.59
N GLU A 74 3.15 3.12 -9.29
CA GLU A 74 4.46 3.08 -8.63
C GLU A 74 4.77 1.69 -8.06
N SER A 75 3.80 0.76 -8.03
CA SER A 75 4.10 -0.62 -7.65
C SER A 75 5.01 -1.29 -8.68
N ALA A 76 6.04 -1.96 -8.21
CA ALA A 76 6.78 -2.93 -9.00
C ALA A 76 5.87 -4.13 -9.29
N LYS A 77 5.47 -4.31 -10.55
CA LYS A 77 4.63 -5.43 -10.96
C LYS A 77 5.38 -6.74 -10.81
N GLU A 78 4.78 -7.66 -10.06
CA GLU A 78 5.25 -9.05 -10.01
C GLU A 78 4.75 -9.73 -11.28
N ASN A 79 5.52 -9.63 -12.36
CA ASN A 79 5.28 -10.43 -13.56
C ASN A 79 5.66 -11.88 -13.24
N ALA A 80 4.70 -12.79 -13.39
CA ALA A 80 4.92 -14.23 -13.36
C ALA A 80 5.68 -14.70 -14.62
#